data_AF-A0A3A4ZLT3-F1
#
_entry.id   AF-A0A3A4ZLT3-F1
#
_cell.length_a   1.000
_cell.length_b   1.000
_cell.length_c   1.000
_cell.angle_alpha   90.00
_cell.angle_beta   90.00
_cell.angle_gamma   90.00
#
_symmetry.space_group_name_H-M   'P 1'
#
loop_
_entity.id
_entity.type
_entity.pdbx_description
1 polymer ?
#
loop_
_entity_poly.entity_id
_entity_poly.type
_entity_poly.pdbx_seq_one_letter_code
_entity_poly.pdbx_strand_id
1 'polypeptide(L)'
;MNARDILNVDSKVFEFSGKKVRISVLETTKPDNAKGLKDDIEQALQEIKNEEQLDYVFFFVINIVTSTASLLITGEEEEKIAQKAFDEVVKDSFMVLPGIVSRKKQIAPAIEKALASN
;
A
#
# COMPACT_ATOMS: atom_id res chain seq x y z
N MET A 1 9.00 -15.80 -8.32
CA MET A 1 9.21 -14.57 -7.54
C MET A 1 8.49 -14.77 -6.23
N ASN A 2 9.17 -14.61 -5.09
CA ASN A 2 8.54 -14.76 -3.78
C ASN A 2 7.95 -13.43 -3.31
N ALA A 3 6.95 -13.48 -2.42
CA ALA A 3 6.28 -12.29 -1.90
C ALA A 3 7.23 -11.33 -1.16
N ARG A 4 8.19 -11.85 -0.40
CA ARG A 4 9.22 -11.03 0.28
C ARG A 4 10.11 -10.25 -0.69
N ASP A 5 10.45 -10.81 -1.84
CA ASP A 5 11.22 -10.11 -2.89
C ASP A 5 10.41 -8.91 -3.41
N ILE A 6 9.14 -9.15 -3.72
CA ILE A 6 8.18 -8.14 -4.21
C ILE A 6 8.06 -6.97 -3.23
N LEU A 7 7.98 -7.27 -1.93
CA LEU A 7 7.86 -6.27 -0.87
C LEU A 7 9.14 -5.45 -0.66
N ASN A 8 10.30 -6.02 -1.01
CA ASN A 8 11.60 -5.37 -0.84
C ASN A 8 12.07 -4.55 -2.05
N VAL A 9 11.44 -4.71 -3.24
CA VAL A 9 11.87 -4.00 -4.45
C VAL A 9 11.80 -2.47 -4.28
N ASP A 10 10.69 -1.94 -3.77
CA ASP A 10 10.54 -0.50 -3.55
C ASP A 10 9.66 -0.22 -2.32
N SER A 11 10.24 -0.41 -1.14
CA SER A 11 9.60 -0.10 0.14
C SER A 11 10.26 1.07 0.83
N LYS A 12 9.44 1.91 1.47
CA LYS A 12 9.92 3.05 2.24
C LYS A 12 9.05 3.25 3.48
N VAL A 13 9.71 3.36 4.62
CA VAL A 13 9.08 3.71 5.89
C VAL A 13 9.00 5.24 5.96
N PHE A 14 7.82 5.73 6.29
CA PHE A 14 7.50 7.12 6.57
C PHE A 14 7.02 7.23 8.01
N GLU A 15 7.25 8.38 8.62
CA GLU A 15 6.71 8.69 9.93
C GLU A 15 5.75 9.87 9.76
N PHE A 16 4.47 9.62 9.99
CA PHE A 16 3.41 10.62 9.86
C PHE A 16 2.74 10.79 11.22
N SER A 17 2.74 12.00 11.78
CA SER A 17 2.14 12.30 13.09
C SER A 17 2.60 11.34 14.21
N GLY A 18 3.87 10.89 14.19
CA GLY A 18 4.44 9.95 15.17
C GLY A 18 4.05 8.48 14.97
N LYS A 19 3.36 8.15 13.87
CA LYS A 19 3.00 6.79 13.45
C LYS A 19 3.95 6.31 12.37
N LYS A 20 4.47 5.09 12.50
CA LYS A 20 5.35 4.49 11.48
C LYS A 20 4.52 3.81 10.41
N VAL A 21 4.65 4.29 9.18
CA VAL A 21 3.89 3.84 8.02
C VAL A 21 4.84 3.33 6.97
N ARG A 22 4.77 2.04 6.64
CA ARG A 22 5.53 1.49 5.52
C ARG A 22 4.70 1.54 4.25
N ILE A 23 5.26 2.13 3.21
CA ILE A 23 4.66 2.18 1.87
C ILE A 23 5.55 1.37 0.94
N SER A 24 5.02 0.26 0.44
CA SER A 24 5.66 -0.62 -0.54
C SER A 24 4.99 -0.45 -1.89
N VAL A 25 5.77 -0.35 -2.95
CA VAL A 25 5.27 -0.18 -4.33
C VAL A 25 5.82 -1.30 -5.20
N LEU A 26 4.94 -1.96 -5.94
CA LEU A 26 5.27 -2.94 -6.96
C LEU A 26 4.81 -2.42 -8.31
N GLU A 27 5.76 -2.07 -9.16
CA GLU A 27 5.50 -1.76 -10.57
C GLU A 27 5.52 -3.06 -11.37
N THR A 28 4.39 -3.41 -11.99
CA THR A 28 4.27 -4.64 -12.79
C THR A 28 3.44 -4.40 -14.03
N THR A 29 3.73 -5.13 -15.10
CA THR A 29 2.88 -5.18 -16.30
C THR A 29 1.72 -6.16 -16.14
N LYS A 30 1.78 -7.03 -15.12
CA LYS A 30 0.81 -8.09 -14.86
C LYS A 30 0.39 -8.07 -13.39
N PRO A 31 -0.60 -7.24 -13.01
CA PRO A 31 -1.10 -7.18 -11.63
C PRO A 31 -1.72 -8.51 -11.17
N ASP A 32 -2.21 -9.35 -12.10
CA ASP A 32 -2.74 -10.67 -11.81
C ASP A 32 -1.75 -11.61 -11.10
N ASN A 33 -0.46 -11.55 -11.46
CA ASN A 33 0.56 -12.35 -10.78
C ASN A 33 0.72 -11.93 -9.32
N ALA A 34 0.62 -10.62 -9.03
CA ALA A 34 0.67 -10.12 -7.66
C ALA A 34 -0.60 -10.48 -6.89
N LYS A 35 -1.77 -10.41 -7.53
CA LYS A 35 -3.05 -10.88 -6.94
C LYS A 35 -3.03 -12.37 -6.61
N GLY A 36 -2.42 -13.21 -7.45
CA GLY A 36 -2.27 -14.64 -7.18
C GLY A 36 -1.36 -14.96 -5.99
N LEU A 37 -0.50 -14.01 -5.60
CA LEU A 37 0.38 -14.09 -4.42
C LEU A 37 -0.13 -13.20 -3.27
N LYS A 38 -1.39 -12.74 -3.31
CA LYS A 38 -1.96 -11.82 -2.31
C LYS A 38 -1.78 -12.37 -0.90
N ASP A 39 -2.20 -13.60 -0.62
CA ASP A 39 -2.09 -14.22 0.70
C ASP A 39 -0.65 -14.25 1.21
N ASP A 40 0.29 -14.61 0.33
CA ASP A 40 1.72 -14.69 0.64
C ASP A 40 2.31 -13.30 0.94
N ILE A 41 1.87 -12.28 0.18
CA ILE A 41 2.22 -10.86 0.39
C ILE A 41 1.60 -10.33 1.68
N GLU A 42 0.36 -10.65 1.96
CA GLU A 42 -0.37 -10.22 3.16
C GLU A 42 0.28 -10.80 4.42
N GLN A 43 0.63 -12.08 4.39
CA GLN A 43 1.36 -12.74 5.47
C GLN A 43 2.74 -12.11 5.67
N ALA A 44 3.51 -11.90 4.60
CA ALA A 44 4.82 -11.26 4.69
C ALA A 44 4.73 -9.80 5.19
N LEU A 45 3.69 -9.06 4.79
CA LEU A 45 3.43 -7.71 5.30
C LEU A 45 3.11 -7.72 6.80
N GLN A 46 2.32 -8.68 7.26
CA GLN A 46 2.03 -8.83 8.69
C GLN A 46 3.28 -9.21 9.49
N GLU A 47 4.12 -10.10 8.98
CA GLU A 47 5.42 -10.41 9.59
C GLU A 47 6.27 -9.14 9.72
N ILE A 48 6.46 -8.41 8.62
CA ILE A 48 7.26 -7.17 8.60
C ILE A 48 6.66 -6.11 9.54
N LYS A 49 5.33 -5.96 9.56
CA LYS A 49 4.62 -5.04 10.45
C LYS A 49 4.97 -5.32 11.92
N ASN A 50 4.98 -6.58 12.31
CA ASN A 50 5.33 -7.00 13.67
C ASN A 50 6.84 -6.89 13.94
N GLU A 51 7.69 -7.32 13.01
CA GLU A 51 9.16 -7.28 13.13
C GLU A 51 9.69 -5.85 13.26
N GLU A 52 9.18 -4.92 12.45
CA GLU A 52 9.61 -3.52 12.43
C GLU A 52 8.79 -2.61 13.36
N GLN A 53 7.79 -3.16 14.08
CA GLN A 53 6.85 -2.41 14.92
C GLN A 53 6.24 -1.22 14.19
N LEU A 54 5.68 -1.50 13.00
CA LEU A 54 5.03 -0.51 12.16
C LEU A 54 3.57 -0.38 12.58
N ASP A 55 3.07 0.85 12.73
CA ASP A 55 1.66 1.07 12.99
C ASP A 55 0.81 0.67 11.79
N TYR A 56 1.27 1.02 10.58
CA TYR A 56 0.51 0.83 9.34
C TYR A 56 1.40 0.36 8.20
N VAL A 57 0.86 -0.53 7.36
CA VAL A 57 1.54 -1.00 6.15
C VAL A 57 0.62 -0.88 4.94
N PHE A 58 1.15 -0.31 3.86
CA PHE A 58 0.43 -0.07 2.62
C PHE A 58 1.22 -0.66 1.45
N PHE A 59 0.58 -1.49 0.64
CA PHE A 59 1.20 -2.09 -0.53
C PHE A 59 0.48 -1.68 -1.80
N PHE A 60 1.17 -0.96 -2.68
CA PHE A 60 0.64 -0.46 -3.94
C PHE A 60 1.15 -1.30 -5.11
N VAL A 61 0.25 -1.86 -5.88
CA VAL A 61 0.54 -2.53 -7.15
C VAL A 61 0.23 -1.56 -8.28
N ILE A 62 1.25 -0.97 -8.89
CA ILE A 62 1.13 -0.07 -10.03
C ILE A 62 1.20 -0.90 -11.32
N ASN A 63 0.11 -0.87 -12.08
CA ASN A 63 0.12 -1.34 -13.45
C ASN A 63 0.70 -0.25 -14.36
N ILE A 64 1.94 -0.45 -14.82
CA ILE A 64 2.60 0.51 -15.72
C ILE A 64 1.97 0.55 -17.13
N VAL A 65 1.17 -0.46 -17.49
CA VAL A 65 0.49 -0.54 -18.79
C VAL A 65 -0.81 0.27 -18.78
N THR A 66 -1.60 0.15 -17.71
CA THR A 66 -2.88 0.87 -17.57
C THR A 66 -2.79 2.12 -16.72
N SER A 67 -1.60 2.46 -16.20
CA SER A 67 -1.36 3.58 -15.28
C SER A 67 -2.36 3.59 -14.12
N THR A 68 -2.60 2.41 -13.55
CA THR A 68 -3.57 2.20 -12.46
C THR A 68 -2.84 1.65 -11.25
N ALA A 69 -3.03 2.25 -10.08
CA ALA A 69 -2.51 1.69 -8.83
C ALA A 69 -3.60 0.85 -8.14
N SER A 70 -3.21 -0.24 -7.48
CA SER A 70 -4.08 -1.04 -6.62
C SER A 70 -3.44 -1.11 -5.25
N LEU A 71 -4.05 -0.48 -4.27
CA LEU A 71 -3.60 -0.46 -2.89
C LEU A 71 -4.19 -1.65 -2.13
N LEU A 72 -3.34 -2.54 -1.63
CA LEU A 72 -3.71 -3.61 -0.72
C LEU A 72 -3.73 -3.08 0.72
N ILE A 73 -4.83 -3.38 1.41
CA ILE A 73 -5.10 -2.99 2.79
C ILE A 73 -5.27 -4.25 3.62
N THR A 74 -4.50 -4.36 4.69
CA THR A 74 -4.45 -5.56 5.54
C THR A 74 -5.06 -5.34 6.94
N GLY A 75 -5.57 -4.13 7.22
CA GLY A 75 -6.17 -3.77 8.50
C GLY A 75 -7.28 -2.72 8.36
N GLU A 76 -8.20 -2.68 9.33
CA GLU A 76 -9.33 -1.73 9.35
C GLU A 76 -8.90 -0.27 9.50
N GLU A 77 -7.83 0.00 10.25
CA GLU A 77 -7.31 1.37 10.40
C GLU A 77 -6.68 1.86 9.11
N GLU A 78 -5.86 1.03 8.45
CA GLU A 78 -5.34 1.28 7.12
C GLU A 78 -6.48 1.53 6.11
N GLU A 79 -7.60 0.79 6.22
CA GLU A 79 -8.79 1.00 5.40
C GLU A 79 -9.35 2.41 5.56
N LYS A 80 -9.58 2.84 6.80
CA LYS A 80 -10.10 4.18 7.12
C LYS A 80 -9.15 5.28 6.66
N ILE A 81 -7.85 5.10 6.86
CA ILE A 81 -6.83 6.07 6.42
C ILE A 81 -6.82 6.15 4.90
N ALA A 82 -6.83 5.02 4.20
CA ALA A 82 -6.82 5.00 2.74
C ALA A 82 -8.11 5.61 2.15
N GLN A 83 -9.27 5.28 2.70
CA GLN A 83 -10.54 5.90 2.30
C GLN A 83 -10.51 7.41 2.51
N LYS A 84 -10.03 7.90 3.66
CA LYS A 84 -9.86 9.34 3.89
C LYS A 84 -8.82 10.00 2.98
N ALA A 85 -7.76 9.27 2.64
CA ALA A 85 -6.63 9.77 1.84
C ALA A 85 -7.00 9.92 0.36
N PHE A 86 -7.67 8.91 -0.19
CA PHE A 86 -7.92 8.77 -1.62
C PHE A 86 -9.39 8.94 -2.02
N ASP A 87 -10.31 8.98 -1.05
CA ASP A 87 -11.76 9.09 -1.25
C ASP A 87 -12.32 7.99 -2.16
N GLU A 88 -11.69 6.82 -2.17
CA GLU A 88 -12.03 5.67 -3.01
C GLU A 88 -12.48 4.48 -2.16
N VAL A 89 -13.20 3.54 -2.80
CA VAL A 89 -13.79 2.40 -2.10
C VAL A 89 -12.84 1.21 -2.11
N VAL A 90 -12.70 0.56 -0.97
CA VAL A 90 -11.94 -0.69 -0.84
C VAL A 90 -12.84 -1.85 -1.24
N LYS A 91 -12.35 -2.69 -2.14
CA LYS A 91 -13.05 -3.88 -2.63
C LYS A 91 -12.13 -5.09 -2.56
N ASP A 92 -12.55 -6.14 -1.86
CA ASP A 92 -11.75 -7.36 -1.67
C ASP A 92 -10.35 -7.10 -1.06
N SER A 93 -10.28 -6.17 -0.10
CA SER A 93 -9.04 -5.66 0.52
C SER A 93 -8.15 -4.83 -0.42
N PHE A 94 -8.59 -4.55 -1.65
CA PHE A 94 -7.89 -3.70 -2.60
C PHE A 94 -8.66 -2.42 -2.91
N MET A 95 -8.00 -1.28 -2.82
CA MET A 95 -8.49 -0.01 -3.35
C MET A 95 -7.84 0.25 -4.70
N VAL A 96 -8.65 0.29 -5.75
CA VAL A 96 -8.17 0.61 -7.10
C VAL A 96 -8.15 2.13 -7.24
N LEU A 97 -7.02 2.66 -7.68
CA LEU A 97 -6.75 4.08 -7.83
C LEU A 97 -6.34 4.38 -9.28
N PRO A 98 -7.28 4.76 -10.15
CA PRO A 98 -6.98 5.09 -11.54
C PRO A 98 -6.20 6.40 -11.63
N GLY A 99 -5.09 6.41 -12.39
CA GLY A 99 -4.29 7.62 -12.61
C GLY A 99 -3.33 8.00 -11.47
N ILE A 100 -3.27 7.21 -10.39
CA ILE A 100 -2.22 7.34 -9.38
C ILE A 100 -0.97 6.61 -9.88
N VAL A 101 0.10 7.39 -10.13
CA VAL A 101 1.39 6.86 -10.59
C VAL A 101 2.56 7.33 -9.72
N SER A 102 2.35 8.30 -8.83
CA SER A 102 3.46 8.92 -8.09
C SER A 102 3.36 8.75 -6.58
N ARG A 103 4.25 7.92 -6.03
CA ARG A 103 4.34 7.68 -4.58
C ARG A 103 4.65 8.93 -3.76
N LYS A 104 5.50 9.83 -4.28
CA LYS A 104 5.97 11.02 -3.57
C LYS A 104 5.04 12.23 -3.69
N LYS A 105 4.29 12.35 -4.80
CA LYS A 105 3.44 13.52 -5.05
C LYS A 105 1.97 13.28 -4.75
N GLN A 106 1.50 12.04 -4.83
CA GLN A 106 0.08 11.72 -4.66
C GLN A 106 -0.14 10.85 -3.42
N ILE A 107 0.60 9.75 -3.27
CA ILE A 107 0.35 8.76 -2.20
C ILE A 107 0.78 9.28 -0.82
N ALA A 108 2.05 9.67 -0.66
CA ALA A 108 2.60 10.14 0.60
C ALA A 108 1.82 11.32 1.21
N PRO A 109 1.57 12.45 0.50
CA PRO A 109 0.82 13.57 1.07
C PRO A 109 -0.65 13.27 1.34
N ALA A 110 -1.27 12.34 0.58
CA ALA A 110 -2.65 11.91 0.85
C ALA A 110 -2.75 11.14 2.16
N ILE A 111 -1.84 10.18 2.39
CA ILE A 111 -1.77 9.42 3.64
C ILE A 111 -1.41 10.34 4.82
N GLU A 112 -0.45 11.25 4.64
CA GLU A 112 -0.10 12.25 5.66
C GLU A 112 -1.32 13.08 6.07
N LYS A 113 -2.07 13.61 5.10
CA LYS A 113 -3.30 14.39 5.37
C LYS A 113 -4.36 13.56 6.08
N ALA A 114 -4.55 12.31 5.69
CA ALA A 114 -5.52 11.42 6.31
C ALA A 114 -5.16 11.12 7.77
N LEU A 115 -3.87 10.96 8.07
CA LEU A 115 -3.36 10.77 9.43
C LEU A 115 -3.37 12.06 10.26
N ALA A 116 -3.15 13.22 9.64
CA ALA A 116 -3.16 14.51 10.31
C ALA A 116 -4.58 15.05 10.60
N SER A 117 -5.61 14.54 9.92
CA SER A 117 -7.00 15.01 10.07
C SER A 117 -7.77 14.27 11.19
N ASN A 118 -7.12 13.97 12.31
CA ASN A 118 -7.70 13.24 13.44
C ASN A 118 -7.77 14.09 14.71
#